data_AF-A0A359HIC0-F1
#
_entry.id   AF-A0A359HIC0-F1
#
_cell.length_a   1.000
_cell.length_b   1.000
_cell.length_c   1.000
_cell.angle_alpha   90.00
_cell.angle_beta   90.00
_cell.angle_gamma   90.00
#
_symmetry.space_group_name_H-M   'P 1'
#
loop_
_entity.id
_entity.type
_entity.pdbx_description
1 polymer ?
#
loop_
_entity_poly.entity_id
_entity_poly.type
_entity_poly.pdbx_seq_one_letter_code
_entity_poly.pdbx_strand_id
1 'polypeptide(L)' 'MKPIVDGLEAEFSGNLLVIRLNVQDPIGRELANQYDFRYTPTFIFFNARGNEIWRSVGQLDTEQVRSSLKP' A
#
# COMPACT_ATOMS: atom_id res chain seq x y z
N MET A 1 -6.04 -4.86 10.29
CA MET A 1 -4.87 -4.56 9.43
C MET A 1 -4.13 -3.28 9.80
N LYS A 2 -4.83 -2.22 10.24
CA LYS A 2 -4.20 -0.96 10.69
C LYS A 2 -2.93 -1.15 11.56
N PRO A 3 -2.92 -1.97 12.63
CA PRO A 3 -1.71 -2.13 13.47
C PRO A 3 -0.51 -2.76 12.74
N ILE A 4 -0.74 -3.59 11.72
CA ILE A 4 0.34 -4.22 10.94
C ILE A 4 1.03 -3.16 10.06
N VAL A 5 0.25 -2.31 9.41
CA VAL A 5 0.76 -1.23 8.58
C VAL A 5 1.45 -0.16 9.43
N ASP A 6 0.87 0.19 10.58
CA ASP A 6 1.47 1.13 11.53
C ASP A 6 2.84 0.62 12.03
N GLY A 7 2.98 -0.69 12.27
CA GLY A 7 4.24 -1.31 12.64
C GLY A 7 5.31 -1.22 11.54
N LEU A 8 4.93 -1.49 10.29
CA LEU A 8 5.83 -1.36 9.13
C LEU A 8 6.25 0.10 8.89
N GLU A 9 5.34 1.04 9.06
CA GLU A 9 5.62 2.48 8.93
C GLU A 9 6.62 2.95 9.99
N ALA A 10 6.49 2.45 11.22
CA ALA A 10 7.46 2.73 12.29
C ALA A 10 8.82 2.06 12.04
N GLU A 11 8.83 0.78 11.61
CA GLU A 11 10.05 -0.01 11.33
C GLU A 11 10.89 0.61 10.21
N PHE A 12 10.25 1.14 9.16
CA PHE A 12 10.90 1.69 7.98
C PHE A 12 10.75 3.22 7.87
N SER A 13 10.68 3.90 9.01
CA SER A 13 10.58 5.36 9.05
C SER A 13 11.71 6.01 8.21
N GLY A 14 11.32 6.89 7.29
CA GLY A 14 12.22 7.54 6.33
C GLY A 14 12.47 6.78 5.02
N ASN A 15 12.15 5.48 4.97
CA ASN A 15 12.32 4.64 3.78
C ASN A 15 10.99 4.16 3.17
N LEU A 16 9.90 4.16 3.95
CA LEU A 16 8.56 3.78 3.51
C LEU A 16 7.57 4.92 3.73
N LEU A 17 6.88 5.34 2.67
CA LEU A 17 5.74 6.26 2.75
C LEU A 17 4.43 5.46 2.66
N VAL A 18 3.59 5.56 3.68
CA VAL A 18 2.28 4.90 3.69
C VAL A 18 1.16 5.90 3.39
N ILE A 19 0.49 5.72 2.25
CA ILE A 19 -0.70 6.49 1.90
C ILE A 19 -1.94 5.64 2.22
N ARG A 20 -2.78 6.13 3.14
CA ARG A 20 -4.05 5.49 3.50
C ARG A 20 -5.18 6.19 2.77
N LEU A 21 -5.84 5.47 1.88
CA LEU A 21 -6.92 5.99 1.05
C LEU A 21 -8.27 5.44 1.53
N ASN A 22 -9.22 6.33 1.78
CA ASN A 22 -10.61 5.94 1.94
C ASN A 22 -11.30 5.93 0.57
N VAL A 23 -11.66 4.75 0.08
CA VAL A 23 -12.27 4.57 -1.26
C VAL A 23 -13.66 5.19 -1.39
N GLN A 24 -14.30 5.60 -0.28
CA GLN A 24 -15.62 6.25 -0.31
C GLN A 24 -15.52 7.76 -0.60
N ASP A 25 -14.36 8.37 -0.34
CA ASP A 25 -14.13 9.79 -0.61
C ASP A 25 -13.98 10.04 -2.12
N PRO A 26 -14.24 11.26 -2.62
CA PRO A 26 -14.17 11.56 -4.06
C PRO A 26 -12.82 11.17 -4.70
N ILE A 27 -11.71 11.55 -4.05
CA ILE A 27 -10.36 11.18 -4.50
C ILE A 27 -10.12 9.67 -4.43
N GLY A 28 -10.72 9.01 -3.43
CA GLY A 28 -10.67 7.57 -3.27
C GLY A 28 -11.34 6.83 -4.42
N ARG A 29 -12.51 7.32 -4.85
CA ARG A 29 -13.26 6.78 -5.99
C ARG A 29 -12.55 7.03 -7.32
N GLU A 30 -11.93 8.19 -7.49
CA GLU A 30 -11.14 8.49 -8.69
C GLU A 30 -9.95 7.54 -8.83
N LEU A 31 -9.16 7.40 -7.75
CA LEU A 31 -8.04 6.46 -7.72
C LEU A 31 -8.50 5.00 -7.82
N ALA A 32 -9.67 4.66 -7.27
CA ALA A 32 -10.27 3.34 -7.45
C ALA A 32 -10.55 3.00 -8.90
N ASN A 33 -11.02 3.96 -9.68
CA ASN A 33 -11.20 3.75 -11.12
C ASN A 33 -9.85 3.67 -11.84
N GLN A 34 -8.90 4.54 -11.50
CA GLN A 34 -7.59 4.58 -12.15
C GLN A 34 -6.77 3.29 -11.93
N TYR A 35 -6.83 2.72 -10.73
CA TYR A 35 -6.07 1.53 -10.34
C TYR A 35 -6.93 0.24 -10.28
N ASP A 36 -8.17 0.29 -10.77
CA ASP A 36 -9.14 -0.82 -10.77
C ASP A 36 -9.28 -1.51 -9.38
N PHE A 37 -9.56 -0.71 -8.33
CA PHE A 37 -9.86 -1.24 -7.00
C PHE A 37 -11.26 -1.85 -6.96
N ARG A 38 -11.34 -3.17 -6.96
CA ARG A 38 -12.62 -3.90 -6.88
C ARG A 38 -12.99 -4.36 -5.48
N TYR A 39 -11.99 -4.46 -4.60
CA TYR A 39 -12.15 -5.04 -3.26
C TYR A 39 -11.34 -4.26 -2.24
N THR A 40 -11.86 -4.18 -1.01
CA THR A 40 -11.18 -3.56 0.12
C THR A 40 -10.93 -4.58 1.22
N PRO A 41 -9.76 -4.55 1.89
CA PRO A 41 -8.61 -3.68 1.61
C PRO A 41 -7.81 -4.15 0.38
N THR A 42 -7.21 -3.21 -0.35
CA THR A 42 -6.20 -3.47 -1.38
C THR A 42 -4.91 -2.75 -1.01
N PHE A 43 -3.79 -3.44 -1.11
CA PHE A 43 -2.45 -2.90 -0.89
C PHE A 43 -1.73 -2.84 -2.23
N ILE A 44 -1.15 -1.69 -2.57
CA ILE A 44 -0.25 -1.55 -3.72
C ILE A 44 1.08 -1.04 -3.20
N PHE A 45 2.17 -1.65 -3.67
CA PHE A 45 3.51 -1.18 -3.42
C PHE A 45 4.10 -0.56 -4.69
N PHE A 46 4.62 0.65 -4.52
CA PHE A 46 5.28 1.40 -5.58
C PHE A 46 6.77 1.54 -5.28
N ASN A 47 7.61 1.45 -6.32
CA ASN A 47 9.01 1.83 -6.18
C ASN A 47 9.20 3.36 -6.20
N ALA A 48 10.42 3.84 -5.95
CA ALA A 48 10.75 5.27 -5.93
C ALA A 48 10.48 6.02 -7.25
N ARG A 49 10.28 5.30 -8.36
CA ARG A 49 9.91 5.87 -9.67
C ARG A 49 8.39 5.90 -9.90
N GLY A 50 7.59 5.48 -8.93
CA GLY A 50 6.13 5.41 -9.02
C GLY A 50 5.60 4.20 -9.79
N ASN A 51 6.42 3.18 -10.05
CA ASN A 51 5.94 1.96 -10.71
C ASN A 51 5.35 1.01 -9.68
N GLU A 52 4.16 0.50 -9.96
CA GLU A 52 3.56 -0.62 -9.21
C GLU A 52 4.42 -1.86 -9.37
N ILE A 53 4.90 -2.40 -8.24
CA ILE A 53 5.72 -3.63 -8.22
C ILE A 53 4.83 -4.84 -7.92
N TRP A 54 3.92 -4.69 -6.97
CA TRP A 54 2.98 -5.73 -6.60
C TRP A 54 1.73 -5.13 -5.96
N ARG A 55 0.66 -5.92 -5.97
CA ARG A 55 -0.56 -5.66 -5.25
C ARG A 55 -1.08 -6.90 -4.54
N SER A 56 -1.77 -6.71 -3.43
CA SER A 56 -2.44 -7.77 -2.69
C SER A 56 -3.83 -7.33 -2.23
N VAL A 57 -4.78 -8.25 -2.27
CA VAL A 57 -6.17 -8.02 -1.89
C VAL A 57 -6.49 -8.78 -0.61
N GLY A 58 -7.10 -8.12 0.36
CA GLY A 58 -7.55 -8.71 1.62
C GLY A 58 -6.46 -8.88 2.67
N GLN A 59 -5.27 -9.35 2.30
CA GLN A 59 -4.14 -9.59 3.21
C GLN A 59 -2.86 -8.88 2.75
N LEU A 60 -2.01 -8.52 3.71
CA LEU A 60 -0.69 -7.95 3.49
C LEU A 60 0.35 -8.95 3.98
N ASP A 61 1.25 -9.36 3.10
CA ASP A 61 2.45 -10.11 3.47
C ASP A 61 3.54 -9.14 3.91
N THR A 62 3.87 -9.18 5.20
CA THR A 62 4.87 -8.26 5.78
C THR A 62 6.28 -8.61 5.34
N GLU A 63 6.59 -9.88 5.05
CA GLU A 63 7.90 -10.29 4.56
C GLU A 63 8.13 -9.85 3.12
N GLN A 64 7.07 -9.83 2.31
CA GLN A 64 7.12 -9.23 0.97
C GLN A 64 7.44 -7.75 1.03
N VAL A 65 6.84 -7.00 1.96
CA VAL A 65 7.15 -5.58 2.17
C VAL A 65 8.61 -5.40 2.57
N ARG A 66 9.08 -6.14 3.59
CA ARG A 66 10.48 -6.07 4.05
C ARG A 66 11.47 -6.38 2.95
N SER A 67 11.20 -7.41 2.16
CA SER A 67 12.05 -7.81 1.04
C SER A 67 12.09 -6.77 -0.07
N SER A 68 11.00 -6.01 -0.25
CA SER A 68 10.91 -4.94 -1.26
C SER A 68 11.67 -3.66 -0.85
N LEU A 69 12.05 -3.53 0.42
CA LEU A 69 12.77 -2.36 0.97
C LEU A 69 14.27 -2.63 1.16
N LYS A 70 14.74 -3.85 0.90
CA LYS A 70 16.18 -4.16 0.90
C LYS A 70 16.83 -3.57 -0.35
N PRO A 71 18.04 -2.98 -0.23
CA PRO A 71 18.77 -2.43 -1.37
C PRO A 71 19.21 -3.49 -2.38
#